data_AF-A0A178TE86-F1
#
_entry.id   AF-A0A178TE86-F1
#
_cell.length_a   1.000
_cell.length_b   1.000
_cell.length_c   1.000
_cell.angle_alpha   90.00
_cell.angle_beta   90.00
_cell.angle_gamma   90.00
#
_symmetry.space_group_name_H-M   'P 1'
#
loop_
_entity.id
_entity.type
_entity.pdbx_description
1 polymer ?
#
loop_
_entity_poly.entity_id
_entity_poly.type
_entity_poly.pdbx_seq_one_letter_code
_entity_poly.pdbx_strand_id
1 'polypeptide(L)'
;MEFSPCSIIGDGEVELCPPLQRLKEEHGPLNEKKYALFVAAQKIYNGEEENVLEALVRLRENVQQFLQELDPHSRREEDVLFPMMVRYIGRESGPIAVMEYEHHEAKENISTFLKKTETIDIHEARELASYVMNAYMILTDHFTKEECVLFPMAEKLLSSEEKEELAKKINEIEG
;
A
#
# COMPACT_ATOMS: atom_id res chain seq x y z
N MET A 1 -3.90 18.82 11.25
CA MET A 1 -2.78 19.25 10.39
C MET A 1 -2.35 18.03 9.64
N GLU A 2 -2.80 17.90 8.39
CA GLU A 2 -2.33 16.85 7.49
C GLU A 2 -0.87 17.18 7.16
N PHE A 3 0.05 16.39 7.69
CA PHE A 3 1.43 16.43 7.24
C PHE A 3 1.44 15.81 5.84
N SER A 4 1.63 16.63 4.79
CA SER A 4 1.92 16.12 3.45
C SER A 4 3.43 16.02 3.30
N PRO A 5 4.03 14.82 3.26
CA PRO A 5 5.48 14.64 3.16
C PRO A 5 6.07 15.21 1.86
N CYS A 6 5.24 15.48 0.86
CA CYS A 6 5.63 15.94 -0.47
C CYS A 6 6.20 17.36 -0.52
N SER A 7 6.01 18.22 0.49
CA SER A 7 6.48 19.62 0.43
C SER A 7 8.01 19.78 0.47
N ILE A 8 8.78 18.69 0.68
CA ILE A 8 10.22 18.73 0.92
C ILE A 8 11.05 18.48 -0.36
N ILE A 9 10.44 17.92 -1.43
CA ILE A 9 11.14 17.66 -2.68
C ILE A 9 10.71 18.70 -3.72
N GLY A 10 11.60 19.64 -4.01
CA GLY A 10 11.35 20.78 -4.88
C GLY A 10 10.94 20.39 -6.30
N ASP A 11 9.66 20.56 -6.60
CA ASP A 11 9.06 21.11 -7.80
C ASP A 11 7.61 21.45 -7.40
N GLY A 12 6.99 22.49 -7.96
CA GLY A 12 5.62 22.88 -7.58
C GLY A 12 4.65 21.69 -7.61
N GLU A 13 3.60 21.71 -6.78
CA GLU A 13 2.56 20.69 -6.74
C GLU A 13 2.09 20.37 -8.17
N VAL A 14 2.48 19.20 -8.69
CA VAL A 14 2.15 18.80 -10.05
C VAL A 14 0.68 18.42 -10.06
N GLU A 15 -0.12 19.13 -10.84
CA GLU A 15 -1.53 18.78 -11.04
C GLU A 15 -1.60 17.43 -11.78
N LEU A 16 -2.12 16.41 -11.11
CA LEU A 16 -2.22 15.06 -11.65
C LEU A 16 -3.43 14.94 -12.57
N CYS A 17 -3.29 14.20 -13.67
CA CYS A 17 -4.42 13.82 -14.48
C CYS A 17 -5.41 12.94 -13.68
N PRO A 18 -6.70 12.91 -14.06
CA PRO A 18 -7.74 12.20 -13.32
C PRO A 18 -7.41 10.76 -12.88
N PRO A 19 -6.81 9.88 -13.72
CA PRO A 19 -6.49 8.52 -13.27
C PRO A 19 -5.38 8.46 -12.21
N LEU A 20 -4.35 9.31 -12.30
CA LEU A 20 -3.30 9.36 -11.27
C LEU A 20 -3.81 10.00 -9.99
N GLN A 21 -4.65 11.03 -10.12
CA GLN A 21 -5.34 11.64 -8.98
C GLN A 21 -6.22 10.63 -8.26
N ARG A 22 -6.95 9.78 -9.00
CA ARG A 22 -7.74 8.68 -8.42
C ARG A 22 -6.87 7.71 -7.60
N LEU A 23 -5.74 7.23 -8.13
CA LEU A 23 -4.85 6.33 -7.40
C LEU A 23 -4.36 6.96 -6.09
N LYS A 24 -3.99 8.25 -6.13
CA LYS A 24 -3.63 9.02 -4.94
C LYS A 24 -4.79 9.14 -3.93
N GLU A 25 -6.02 9.35 -4.40
CA GLU A 25 -7.20 9.47 -3.53
C GLU A 25 -7.56 8.14 -2.83
N GLU A 26 -7.25 7.01 -3.46
CA GLU A 26 -7.41 5.67 -2.86
C GLU A 26 -6.51 5.50 -1.61
N HIS A 27 -5.39 6.23 -1.50
CA HIS A 27 -4.50 6.16 -0.34
C HIS A 27 -5.12 6.68 0.96
N GLY A 28 -6.07 7.63 0.91
CA GLY A 28 -6.66 8.21 2.11
C GLY A 28 -7.28 7.16 3.04
N PRO A 29 -8.33 6.44 2.57
CA PRO A 29 -8.93 5.34 3.33
C PRO A 29 -7.95 4.22 3.69
N LEU A 30 -7.02 3.88 2.79
CA LEU A 30 -6.00 2.85 3.04
C LEU A 30 -5.02 3.27 4.16
N ASN A 31 -4.62 4.54 4.21
CA ASN A 31 -3.78 5.11 5.26
C ASN A 31 -4.45 5.05 6.63
N GLU A 32 -5.74 5.38 6.71
CA GLU A 32 -6.51 5.27 7.95
C GLU A 32 -6.58 3.84 8.47
N LYS A 33 -6.91 2.88 7.58
CA LYS A 33 -7.00 1.46 7.92
C LYS A 33 -5.66 0.87 8.32
N LYS A 34 -4.59 1.09 7.55
CA LYS A 34 -3.27 0.56 7.89
C LYS A 34 -2.74 1.13 9.21
N TYR A 35 -3.03 2.39 9.52
CA TYR A 35 -2.65 2.97 10.81
C TYR A 35 -3.42 2.35 11.98
N ALA A 36 -4.74 2.10 11.82
CA ALA A 36 -5.52 1.40 12.82
C ALA A 36 -4.99 -0.03 13.07
N LEU A 37 -4.60 -0.75 12.01
CA LEU A 37 -3.95 -2.05 12.10
C LEU A 37 -2.63 -1.99 12.86
N PHE A 38 -1.78 -0.99 12.57
CA PHE A 38 -0.52 -0.80 13.27
C PHE A 38 -0.72 -0.57 14.77
N VAL A 39 -1.67 0.28 15.16
CA VAL A 39 -1.97 0.53 16.58
C VAL A 39 -2.45 -0.74 17.27
N ALA A 40 -3.34 -1.51 16.65
CA ALA A 40 -3.82 -2.77 17.22
C ALA A 40 -2.69 -3.82 17.36
N ALA A 41 -1.86 -3.96 16.32
CA ALA A 41 -0.70 -4.85 16.36
C ALA A 41 0.32 -4.41 17.43
N GLN A 42 0.58 -3.12 17.57
CA GLN A 42 1.53 -2.59 18.55
C GLN A 42 1.09 -2.89 19.99
N LYS A 43 -0.20 -2.81 20.31
CA LYS A 43 -0.73 -3.20 21.64
C LYS A 43 -0.49 -4.68 21.94
N ILE A 44 -0.76 -5.56 20.96
CA ILE A 44 -0.47 -7.00 21.08
C ILE A 44 1.03 -7.22 21.29
N TYR A 45 1.87 -6.56 20.49
CA TYR A 45 3.32 -6.66 20.56
C TYR A 45 3.87 -6.24 21.93
N ASN A 46 3.38 -5.13 22.47
CA ASN A 46 3.80 -4.60 23.77
C ASN A 46 3.27 -5.42 24.96
N GLY A 47 2.26 -6.27 24.75
CA GLY A 47 1.58 -7.00 25.81
C GLY A 47 0.58 -6.13 26.58
N GLU A 48 -0.03 -5.16 25.90
CA GLU A 48 -1.02 -4.23 26.46
C GLU A 48 -2.46 -4.74 26.34
N GLU A 49 -2.66 -5.88 25.69
CA GLU A 49 -3.97 -6.52 25.51
C GLU A 49 -4.30 -7.48 26.66
N GLU A 50 -5.44 -7.27 27.33
CA GLU A 50 -5.91 -8.16 28.40
C GLU A 50 -6.31 -9.55 27.86
N ASN A 51 -6.91 -9.59 26.67
CA ASN A 51 -7.32 -10.80 25.98
C ASN A 51 -6.62 -10.90 24.62
N VAL A 52 -5.40 -11.43 24.63
CA VAL A 52 -4.54 -11.55 23.44
C VAL A 52 -5.20 -12.38 22.32
N LEU A 53 -5.93 -13.43 22.66
CA LEU A 53 -6.62 -14.27 21.67
C LEU A 53 -7.68 -13.46 20.92
N GLU A 54 -8.54 -12.75 21.64
CA GLU A 54 -9.59 -11.93 21.04
C GLU A 54 -9.01 -10.74 20.24
N ALA A 55 -7.90 -10.15 20.72
CA ALA A 55 -7.17 -9.13 19.98
C ALA A 55 -6.60 -9.65 18.65
N LEU A 56 -6.01 -10.85 18.64
CA LEU A 56 -5.49 -11.48 17.42
C LEU A 56 -6.61 -11.85 16.44
N VAL A 57 -7.77 -12.33 16.92
CA VAL A 57 -8.94 -12.58 16.07
C VAL A 57 -9.42 -11.30 15.41
N ARG A 58 -9.59 -10.22 16.18
CA ARG A 58 -10.00 -8.91 15.64
C ARG A 58 -8.97 -8.35 14.66
N LEU A 59 -7.68 -8.47 14.98
CA LEU A 59 -6.61 -8.02 14.08
C LEU A 59 -6.66 -8.80 12.76
N ARG A 60 -6.86 -10.12 12.80
CA ARG A 60 -7.04 -10.96 11.61
C ARG A 60 -8.19 -10.48 10.73
N GLU A 61 -9.37 -10.28 11.31
CA GLU A 61 -10.56 -9.81 10.57
C GLU A 61 -10.30 -8.44 9.92
N ASN A 62 -9.67 -7.52 10.63
CA ASN A 62 -9.35 -6.19 10.10
C ASN A 62 -8.29 -6.25 8.99
N VAL A 63 -7.28 -7.13 9.09
CA VAL A 63 -6.29 -7.33 8.02
C VAL A 63 -6.95 -7.90 6.77
N GLN A 64 -7.92 -8.82 6.90
CA GLN A 64 -8.67 -9.34 5.76
C GLN A 64 -9.49 -8.25 5.06
N GLN A 65 -10.14 -7.38 5.82
CA GLN A 65 -10.89 -6.24 5.27
C GLN A 65 -9.96 -5.24 4.58
N PHE A 66 -8.81 -4.94 5.19
CA PHE A 66 -7.81 -4.07 4.57
C PHE A 66 -7.29 -4.63 3.25
N LEU A 67 -7.03 -5.94 3.18
CA LEU A 67 -6.56 -6.58 1.95
C LEU A 67 -7.58 -6.50 0.81
N GLN A 68 -8.89 -6.58 1.11
CA GLN A 68 -9.94 -6.42 0.11
C GLN A 68 -9.93 -5.05 -0.57
N GLU A 69 -9.45 -4.01 0.12
CA GLU A 69 -9.34 -2.65 -0.42
C GLU A 69 -7.96 -2.38 -1.02
N LEU A 70 -6.90 -2.95 -0.44
CA LEU A 70 -5.53 -2.80 -0.94
C LEU A 70 -5.32 -3.53 -2.27
N ASP A 71 -5.87 -4.74 -2.43
CA ASP A 71 -5.63 -5.58 -3.60
C ASP A 71 -6.06 -4.91 -4.92
N PRO A 72 -7.27 -4.34 -5.05
CA PRO A 72 -7.66 -3.62 -6.26
C PRO A 72 -6.75 -2.43 -6.58
N HIS A 73 -6.31 -1.68 -5.57
CA HIS A 73 -5.40 -0.56 -5.72
C HIS A 73 -4.04 -1.04 -6.27
N SER A 74 -3.39 -1.99 -5.59
CA SER A 74 -2.12 -2.56 -6.05
C SER A 74 -2.22 -3.20 -7.44
N ARG A 75 -3.38 -3.76 -7.82
CA ARG A 75 -3.59 -4.30 -9.17
C ARG A 75 -3.69 -3.21 -10.23
N ARG A 76 -4.30 -2.06 -9.96
CA ARG A 76 -4.28 -0.92 -10.90
C ARG A 76 -2.86 -0.43 -11.16
N GLU A 77 -1.98 -0.57 -10.18
CA GLU A 77 -0.56 -0.26 -10.36
C GLU A 77 0.18 -1.37 -11.11
N GLU A 78 0.16 -2.59 -10.60
CA GLU A 78 0.92 -3.74 -11.12
C GLU A 78 0.48 -4.17 -12.53
N ASP A 79 -0.84 -4.21 -12.78
CA ASP A 79 -1.39 -4.69 -14.05
C ASP A 79 -1.45 -3.58 -15.12
N VAL A 80 -1.37 -2.30 -14.71
CA VAL A 80 -1.59 -1.16 -15.62
C VAL A 80 -0.49 -0.11 -15.55
N LEU A 81 -0.39 0.65 -14.46
CA LEU A 81 0.51 1.81 -14.39
C LEU A 81 1.99 1.41 -14.53
N PHE A 82 2.44 0.39 -13.80
CA PHE A 82 3.84 -0.06 -13.83
C PHE A 82 4.25 -0.55 -15.22
N PRO A 83 3.48 -1.43 -15.92
CA PRO A 83 3.77 -1.79 -17.30
C PRO A 83 3.88 -0.59 -18.26
N MET A 84 3.02 0.42 -18.09
CA MET A 84 3.09 1.64 -18.91
C MET A 84 4.37 2.42 -18.62
N MET A 85 4.74 2.57 -17.35
CA MET A 85 5.95 3.28 -16.92
C MET A 85 7.25 2.57 -17.32
N VAL A 86 7.28 1.23 -17.33
CA VAL A 86 8.44 0.44 -17.76
C VAL A 86 8.92 0.82 -19.17
N ARG A 87 8.01 1.25 -20.06
CA ARG A 87 8.35 1.70 -21.42
C ARG A 87 9.23 2.95 -21.44
N TYR A 88 9.21 3.75 -20.39
CA TYR A 88 9.94 5.01 -20.28
C TYR A 88 11.20 4.92 -19.42
N ILE A 89 11.12 4.19 -18.31
CA ILE A 89 12.17 4.19 -17.27
C ILE A 89 12.83 2.81 -17.07
N GLY A 90 12.42 1.80 -17.85
CA GLY A 90 12.93 0.44 -17.74
C GLY A 90 12.43 -0.30 -16.49
N ARG A 91 12.69 -1.61 -16.46
CA ARG A 91 12.23 -2.49 -15.36
C ARG A 91 13.34 -2.91 -14.41
N GLU A 92 14.50 -3.32 -14.93
CA GLU A 92 15.46 -4.14 -14.16
C GLU A 92 16.26 -3.39 -13.08
N SER A 93 16.38 -2.07 -13.15
CA SER A 93 17.20 -1.29 -12.22
C SER A 93 16.63 0.11 -11.91
N GLY A 94 15.31 0.24 -11.96
CA GLY A 94 14.60 1.52 -11.85
C GLY A 94 13.61 1.55 -10.67
N PRO A 95 12.90 2.68 -10.48
CA PRO A 95 11.94 2.81 -9.39
C PRO A 95 10.86 1.74 -9.44
N ILE A 96 10.43 1.26 -10.62
CA ILE A 96 9.42 0.20 -10.74
C ILE A 96 9.86 -1.11 -10.06
N ALA A 97 11.12 -1.54 -10.19
CA ALA A 97 11.58 -2.76 -9.50
C ALA A 97 11.50 -2.62 -7.96
N VAL A 98 11.77 -1.42 -7.44
CA VAL A 98 11.63 -1.14 -6.00
C VAL A 98 10.16 -1.18 -5.60
N MET A 99 9.27 -0.60 -6.40
CA MET A 99 7.82 -0.63 -6.13
C MET A 99 7.29 -2.07 -6.13
N GLU A 100 7.60 -2.86 -7.17
CA GLU A 100 7.19 -4.27 -7.26
C GLU A 100 7.74 -5.10 -6.09
N TYR A 101 8.99 -4.85 -5.67
CA TYR A 101 9.59 -5.51 -4.50
C TYR A 101 8.84 -5.16 -3.20
N GLU A 102 8.52 -3.88 -2.99
CA GLU A 102 7.80 -3.44 -1.78
C GLU A 102 6.37 -3.98 -1.72
N HIS A 103 5.67 -4.03 -2.85
CA HIS A 103 4.39 -4.74 -2.95
C HIS A 103 4.51 -6.20 -2.53
N HIS A 104 5.53 -6.90 -3.05
CA HIS A 104 5.77 -8.29 -2.70
C HIS A 104 6.03 -8.45 -1.19
N GLU A 105 6.93 -7.67 -0.61
CA GLU A 105 7.29 -7.76 0.81
C GLU A 105 6.09 -7.45 1.73
N ALA A 106 5.28 -6.43 1.39
CA ALA A 106 4.08 -6.10 2.15
C ALA A 106 3.05 -7.25 2.09
N LYS A 107 2.79 -7.79 0.88
CA LYS A 107 1.89 -8.93 0.67
C LYS A 107 2.38 -10.19 1.39
N GLU A 108 3.67 -10.47 1.40
CA GLU A 108 4.25 -11.62 2.12
C GLU A 108 4.09 -11.50 3.63
N ASN A 109 4.29 -10.31 4.22
CA ASN A 109 4.04 -10.08 5.64
C ASN A 109 2.55 -10.31 5.99
N ILE A 110 1.63 -9.74 5.20
CA ILE A 110 0.19 -9.93 5.39
C ILE A 110 -0.21 -11.40 5.24
N SER A 111 0.25 -12.06 4.18
CA SER A 111 -0.01 -13.48 3.91
C SER A 111 0.51 -14.38 5.03
N THR A 112 1.72 -14.11 5.53
CA THR A 112 2.31 -14.87 6.63
C THR A 112 1.51 -14.71 7.92
N PHE A 113 1.10 -13.48 8.27
CA PHE A 113 0.22 -13.22 9.40
C PHE A 113 -1.11 -13.99 9.27
N LEU A 114 -1.77 -13.91 8.12
CA LEU A 114 -3.02 -14.61 7.86
C LEU A 114 -2.82 -16.13 7.92
N LYS A 115 -1.77 -16.69 7.33
CA LYS A 115 -1.53 -18.14 7.40
C LYS A 115 -1.30 -18.61 8.84
N LYS A 116 -0.45 -17.91 9.60
CA LYS A 116 -0.14 -18.29 10.99
C LYS A 116 -1.31 -18.07 11.95
N THR A 117 -2.26 -17.21 11.62
CA THR A 117 -3.47 -16.98 12.44
C THR A 117 -4.68 -17.83 12.02
N GLU A 118 -4.53 -18.80 11.11
CA GLU A 118 -5.56 -19.83 10.86
C GLU A 118 -5.83 -20.68 12.10
N THR A 119 -4.77 -20.95 12.88
CA THR A 119 -4.85 -21.51 14.23
C THR A 119 -4.01 -20.64 15.14
N ILE A 120 -4.66 -19.85 16.01
CA ILE A 120 -3.96 -18.87 16.82
C ILE A 120 -3.23 -19.55 17.98
N ASP A 121 -1.90 -19.44 17.97
CA ASP A 121 -1.06 -19.66 19.15
C ASP A 121 -0.73 -18.32 19.81
N ILE A 122 -1.26 -18.10 21.01
CA ILE A 122 -1.02 -16.87 21.77
C ILE A 122 0.45 -16.72 22.21
N HIS A 123 1.23 -17.80 22.24
CA HIS A 123 2.65 -17.74 22.56
C HIS A 123 3.47 -17.06 21.46
N GLU A 124 2.96 -17.05 20.21
CA GLU A 124 3.57 -16.34 19.07
C GLU A 124 3.01 -14.93 18.88
N ALA A 125 2.16 -14.42 19.77
CA ALA A 125 1.42 -13.16 19.58
C ALA A 125 2.29 -11.96 19.17
N ARG A 126 3.48 -11.82 19.75
CA ARG A 126 4.44 -10.77 19.39
C ARG A 126 4.96 -10.92 17.97
N GLU A 127 5.33 -12.13 17.57
CA GLU A 127 5.79 -12.41 16.21
C GLU A 127 4.65 -12.17 15.20
N LEU A 128 3.44 -12.64 15.51
CA LEU A 128 2.25 -12.43 14.68
C LEU A 128 1.97 -10.93 14.46
N ALA A 129 1.98 -10.14 15.53
CA ALA A 129 1.81 -8.69 15.45
C ALA A 129 2.92 -8.00 14.63
N SER A 130 4.16 -8.50 14.71
CA SER A 130 5.30 -7.90 14.00
C SER A 130 5.14 -7.93 12.48
N TYR A 131 4.51 -8.97 11.91
CA TYR A 131 4.22 -9.02 10.47
C TYR A 131 3.30 -7.87 10.03
N VAL A 132 2.24 -7.59 10.79
CA VAL A 132 1.33 -6.47 10.48
C VAL A 132 2.04 -5.12 10.62
N MET A 133 2.89 -4.96 11.64
CA MET A 133 3.69 -3.75 11.82
C MET A 133 4.70 -3.55 10.68
N ASN A 134 5.34 -4.62 10.20
CA ASN A 134 6.27 -4.58 9.08
C ASN A 134 5.57 -4.18 7.78
N ALA A 135 4.40 -4.78 7.48
CA ALA A 135 3.59 -4.41 6.32
C ALA A 135 3.19 -2.92 6.38
N TYR A 136 2.81 -2.41 7.56
CA TYR A 136 2.51 -0.99 7.75
C TYR A 136 3.69 -0.07 7.40
N MET A 137 4.89 -0.38 7.88
CA MET A 137 6.08 0.43 7.61
C MET A 137 6.38 0.47 6.10
N ILE A 138 6.37 -0.69 5.44
CA ILE A 138 6.60 -0.80 4.00
C ILE A 138 5.58 0.02 3.23
N LEU A 139 4.28 -0.18 3.49
CA LEU A 139 3.21 0.54 2.79
C LEU A 139 3.19 2.05 3.09
N THR A 140 3.76 2.50 4.20
CA THR A 140 3.88 3.94 4.52
C THR A 140 4.93 4.61 3.65
N ASP A 141 6.10 3.97 3.54
CA ASP A 141 7.17 4.45 2.66
C ASP A 141 6.76 4.33 1.19
N HIS A 142 6.06 3.25 0.83
CA HIS A 142 5.58 2.98 -0.52
C HIS A 142 4.65 4.08 -1.04
N PHE A 143 3.55 4.36 -0.33
CA PHE A 143 2.59 5.41 -0.75
C PHE A 143 3.26 6.78 -0.84
N THR A 144 4.24 7.06 0.02
CA THR A 144 5.01 8.31 -0.07
C THR A 144 5.82 8.40 -1.36
N LYS A 145 6.44 7.29 -1.80
CA LYS A 145 7.16 7.24 -3.08
C LYS A 145 6.22 7.38 -4.26
N GLU A 146 5.02 6.83 -4.19
CA GLU A 146 4.02 6.99 -5.23
C GLU A 146 3.61 8.44 -5.39
N GLU A 147 3.16 9.05 -4.31
CA GLU A 147 2.64 10.41 -4.32
C GLU A 147 3.71 11.45 -4.67
N CYS A 148 4.93 11.27 -4.18
CA CYS A 148 5.99 12.29 -4.31
C CYS A 148 6.98 12.02 -5.43
N VAL A 149 7.00 10.81 -6.01
CA VAL A 149 7.93 10.45 -7.08
C VAL A 149 7.20 9.84 -8.27
N LEU A 150 6.50 8.72 -8.08
CA LEU A 150 6.00 7.94 -9.21
C LEU A 150 4.87 8.66 -9.96
N PHE A 151 3.85 9.17 -9.27
CA PHE A 151 2.71 9.83 -9.91
C PHE A 151 3.12 11.14 -10.59
N PRO A 152 3.93 12.04 -9.98
CA PRO A 152 4.45 13.21 -10.70
C PRO A 152 5.32 12.84 -11.91
N MET A 153 6.09 11.76 -11.83
CA MET A 153 6.89 11.26 -12.94
C MET A 153 6.00 10.71 -14.06
N ALA A 154 4.96 9.94 -13.73
CA ALA A 154 3.98 9.44 -14.69
C ALA A 154 3.21 10.58 -15.36
N GLU A 155 2.85 11.63 -14.62
CA GLU A 155 2.18 12.81 -15.16
C GLU A 155 3.05 13.52 -16.21
N LYS A 156 4.36 13.59 -15.99
CA LYS A 156 5.33 14.22 -16.91
C LYS A 156 5.66 13.35 -18.13
N LEU A 157 5.62 12.02 -18.00
CA LEU A 157 6.07 11.08 -19.05
C LEU A 157 4.95 10.58 -19.95
N LEU A 158 3.76 10.29 -19.39
CA LEU A 158 2.65 9.73 -20.16
C LEU A 158 2.05 10.79 -21.10
N SER A 159 1.79 10.39 -22.35
CA SER A 159 1.07 11.23 -23.30
C SER A 159 -0.40 11.39 -22.90
N SER A 160 -1.11 12.34 -23.53
CA SER A 160 -2.55 12.51 -23.31
C SER A 160 -3.33 11.23 -23.65
N GLU A 161 -2.96 10.54 -24.73
CA GLU A 161 -3.58 9.28 -25.16
C GLU A 161 -3.31 8.15 -24.15
N GLU A 162 -2.10 8.09 -23.60
CA GLU A 162 -1.75 7.11 -22.57
C GLU A 162 -2.48 7.40 -21.25
N LYS A 163 -2.69 8.66 -20.89
CA LYS A 163 -3.51 9.03 -19.72
C LYS A 163 -4.97 8.61 -19.90
N GLU A 164 -5.53 8.74 -21.11
CA GLU A 164 -6.87 8.21 -21.43
C GLU A 164 -6.91 6.67 -21.38
N GLU A 165 -5.87 6.00 -21.85
CA GLU A 165 -5.73 4.55 -21.78
C GLU A 165 -5.64 4.06 -20.32
N LEU A 166 -4.81 4.72 -19.50
CA LEU A 166 -4.68 4.46 -18.08
C LEU A 166 -6.05 4.56 -17.40
N ALA A 167 -6.78 5.65 -17.63
CA ALA A 167 -8.12 5.84 -17.08
C ALA A 167 -9.09 4.71 -17.43
N LYS A 168 -9.10 4.25 -18.68
CA LYS A 168 -9.94 3.12 -19.11
C LYS A 168 -9.58 1.84 -18.37
N LYS A 169 -8.29 1.48 -18.36
CA LYS A 169 -7.82 0.21 -17.80
C LYS A 169 -7.97 0.13 -16.27
N ILE A 170 -7.67 1.19 -15.53
CA ILE A 170 -7.84 1.16 -14.06
C ILE A 170 -9.31 1.09 -13.64
N ASN A 171 -10.22 1.57 -14.49
CA ASN A 171 -11.68 1.46 -14.27
C ASN A 171 -12.20 0.03 -14.52
N GLU A 172 -11.50 -0.80 -15.28
CA GLU A 172 -11.87 -2.20 -15.51
C GLU A 172 -11.50 -3.11 -14.31
N ILE A 173 -10.63 -2.63 -13.42
CA ILE A 173 -10.26 -3.35 -12.19
C ILE A 173 -11.25 -2.96 -11.09
N GLU A 174 -12.20 -3.88 -10.84
CA GLU A 174 -13.19 -3.76 -9.78
C GLU A 174 -12.55 -3.94 -8.39
N GLY A 175 -13.08 -3.18 -7.43
CA GLY A 175 -12.72 -3.14 -6.01
C GLY A 175 -13.77 -2.36 -5.24
#